data_AF-A0A953ZUN6-F1
#
_entry.id   AF-A0A953ZUN6-F1
#
_cell.length_a   1.000
_cell.length_b   1.000
_cell.length_c   1.000
_cell.angle_alpha   90.00
_cell.angle_beta   90.00
_cell.angle_gamma   90.00
#
_symmetry.space_group_name_H-M   'P 1'
#
loop_
_entity.id
_entity.type
_entity.pdbx_description
1 polymer ?
#
loop_
_entity_poly.entity_id
_entity_poly.type
_entity_poly.pdbx_seq_one_letter_code
_entity_poly.pdbx_strand_id
1 'polypeptide(L)'
;MRATTTIAVLLAATTSAAQDSLQLKDGRFVIDHRMSRDEKGVTIHYTNGDVFIPHDRIRSSTALDKAGKAGPMSAEDRAKADKGLVLHEGRWIKKELRDQELEKLRAKRKQAIEEAKTRRLWKNRHIKKTQNFQFEFTLDPELMQSYIDLMETYYKVFTKEWRITKPAGQKRLPVCFYHNEDYFHQVGGVPEGVLGYFRFVQPIDLNFFYDRLDPELTQDVMFHEANHYLTYLIDPKFHYPSWVNESLAEYYGASEWDPKSKRMVVGGIQEGRLAVIQDAVGANQVGKGTSNSTDKGKWLGLEEMIRIPRFQAIHYAWGWSFVHFLLSNKQYAGKFKRFYIDLARSPRVKKVLARGGYNMRTVEPDEQIRVLKQYLGVKDLKALQQEWYRYILSLKAASARGYHRAGQFALSRNMPIKAQRLFQISIDMGSKNPTTWAYLAKAQLQKRKYEEATKSVDKAIEMDPLNGMFYILKGRCISAGHKPDDKAKRLRQLALEVDPDNDQVILEVAWDHLGEDDDK
;
A
#
# COMPACT_ATOMS: atom_id res chain seq x y z
N MET A 1 61.70 1.70 -50.13
CA MET A 1 61.45 1.27 -48.74
C MET A 1 60.00 1.60 -48.39
N ARG A 2 59.16 0.57 -48.26
CA ARG A 2 57.75 0.69 -47.88
C ARG A 2 57.65 0.66 -46.36
N ALA A 3 57.03 1.66 -45.75
CA ALA A 3 56.65 1.64 -44.34
C ALA A 3 55.25 1.01 -44.24
N THR A 4 55.18 -0.13 -43.55
CA THR A 4 53.96 -0.88 -43.25
C THR A 4 53.24 -0.23 -42.07
N THR A 5 52.07 0.35 -42.34
CA THR A 5 51.12 0.82 -41.32
C THR A 5 50.49 -0.39 -40.64
N THR A 6 50.82 -0.64 -39.38
CA THR A 6 50.16 -1.66 -38.56
C THR A 6 48.79 -1.11 -38.11
N ILE A 7 47.73 -1.60 -38.74
CA ILE A 7 46.35 -1.37 -38.34
C ILE A 7 46.14 -2.12 -37.01
N ALA A 8 46.01 -1.36 -35.92
CA ALA A 8 45.50 -1.86 -34.66
C ALA A 8 44.01 -2.16 -34.85
N VAL A 9 43.68 -3.44 -35.04
CA VAL A 9 42.30 -3.92 -34.98
C VAL A 9 41.83 -3.78 -33.54
N LEU A 10 41.15 -2.67 -33.24
CA LEU A 10 40.21 -2.62 -32.12
C LEU A 10 39.14 -3.68 -32.42
N LEU A 11 39.24 -4.82 -31.76
CA LEU A 11 38.12 -5.74 -31.61
C LEU A 11 37.02 -4.98 -30.86
N ALA A 12 36.12 -4.36 -31.62
CA ALA A 12 34.79 -4.04 -31.16
C ALA A 12 34.15 -5.38 -30.76
N ALA A 13 34.20 -5.69 -29.46
CA ALA A 13 33.30 -6.68 -28.88
C ALA A 13 31.89 -6.18 -29.20
N THR A 14 31.25 -6.84 -30.15
CA THR A 14 29.84 -6.70 -30.42
C THR A 14 29.11 -6.85 -29.10
N THR A 15 28.46 -5.78 -28.68
CA THR A 15 27.63 -5.69 -27.48
C THR A 15 26.63 -6.82 -27.52
N SER A 16 26.79 -7.84 -26.66
CA SER A 16 25.61 -8.63 -26.29
C SER A 16 24.66 -7.64 -25.62
N ALA A 17 23.50 -7.43 -26.23
CA ALA A 17 22.43 -6.66 -25.62
C ALA A 17 22.23 -7.22 -24.21
N ALA A 18 22.26 -6.35 -23.20
CA ALA A 18 22.44 -6.73 -21.81
C ALA A 18 21.57 -7.93 -21.39
N GLN A 19 22.21 -9.07 -21.10
CA GLN A 19 21.55 -10.32 -20.71
C GLN A 19 21.32 -10.42 -19.19
N ASP A 20 21.52 -9.32 -18.46
CA ASP A 20 21.36 -9.34 -17.02
C ASP A 20 19.89 -9.28 -16.60
N SER A 21 19.61 -9.93 -15.49
CA SER A 21 18.29 -9.99 -14.88
C SER A 21 18.41 -9.86 -13.37
N LEU A 22 17.40 -9.23 -12.79
CA LEU A 22 17.29 -8.96 -11.37
C LEU A 22 15.84 -9.17 -10.93
N GLN A 23 15.66 -9.94 -9.86
CA GLN A 23 14.41 -10.09 -9.15
C GLN A 23 14.56 -9.57 -7.72
N LEU A 24 13.63 -8.70 -7.30
CA LEU A 24 13.56 -8.17 -5.95
C LEU A 24 12.66 -9.05 -5.06
N LYS A 25 12.84 -8.94 -3.74
CA LYS A 25 12.02 -9.66 -2.75
C LYS A 25 10.56 -9.18 -2.71
N ASP A 26 10.29 -7.97 -3.17
CA ASP A 26 8.93 -7.44 -3.32
C ASP A 26 8.25 -7.86 -4.63
N GLY A 27 8.92 -8.70 -5.42
CA GLY A 27 8.40 -9.27 -6.66
C GLY A 27 8.65 -8.44 -7.90
N ARG A 28 9.31 -7.27 -7.84
CA ARG A 28 9.71 -6.50 -9.04
C ARG A 28 10.84 -7.19 -9.81
N PHE A 29 10.88 -6.92 -11.12
CA PHE A 29 11.82 -7.50 -12.06
C PHE A 29 12.47 -6.41 -12.91
N VAL A 30 13.78 -6.53 -13.15
CA VAL A 30 14.52 -5.71 -14.12
C VAL A 30 15.27 -6.66 -15.04
N ILE A 31 15.11 -6.49 -16.35
CA ILE A 31 15.81 -7.25 -17.39
C ILE A 31 16.31 -6.30 -18.48
N ASP A 32 17.17 -6.80 -19.36
CA ASP A 32 17.62 -6.07 -20.57
C ASP A 32 18.40 -4.77 -20.26
N HIS A 33 18.87 -4.62 -19.03
CA HIS A 33 19.76 -3.54 -18.60
C HIS A 33 21.11 -4.11 -18.19
N ARG A 34 22.20 -3.40 -18.50
CA ARG A 34 23.54 -3.78 -18.02
C ARG A 34 23.57 -3.60 -16.51
N MET A 35 24.12 -4.58 -15.80
CA MET A 35 24.26 -4.52 -14.35
C MET A 35 25.70 -4.76 -13.92
N SER A 36 26.06 -4.23 -12.76
CA SER A 36 27.31 -4.57 -12.07
C SER A 36 27.04 -4.87 -10.61
N ARG A 37 27.72 -5.87 -10.07
CA ARG A 37 27.57 -6.31 -8.68
C ARG A 37 28.79 -5.95 -7.85
N ASP A 38 28.57 -5.61 -6.59
CA ASP A 38 29.60 -5.51 -5.56
C ASP A 38 29.13 -6.14 -4.25
N GLU A 39 29.91 -6.00 -3.18
CA GLU A 39 29.58 -6.54 -1.86
C GLU A 39 28.32 -5.91 -1.24
N LYS A 40 27.95 -4.69 -1.65
CA LYS A 40 26.83 -3.94 -1.09
C LYS A 40 25.54 -4.19 -1.88
N GLY A 41 25.61 -4.50 -3.16
CA GLY A 41 24.43 -4.66 -4.00
C GLY A 41 24.69 -4.78 -5.49
N VAL A 42 23.70 -4.36 -6.28
CA VAL A 42 23.73 -4.37 -7.75
C VAL A 42 23.43 -2.97 -8.27
N THR A 43 24.27 -2.42 -9.12
CA THR A 43 24.00 -1.19 -9.87
C THR A 43 23.43 -1.53 -11.24
N ILE A 44 22.28 -0.97 -11.56
CA ILE A 44 21.65 -1.00 -12.88
C ILE A 44 22.07 0.27 -13.62
N HIS A 45 22.54 0.11 -14.85
CA HIS A 45 23.02 1.20 -15.69
C HIS A 45 21.93 1.58 -16.70
N TYR A 46 21.18 2.65 -16.40
CA TYR A 46 20.21 3.24 -17.32
C TYR A 46 20.85 4.39 -18.12
N THR A 47 20.18 4.84 -19.19
CA THR A 47 20.71 5.90 -20.05
C THR A 47 20.83 7.22 -19.29
N ASN A 48 19.87 7.52 -18.41
CA ASN A 48 19.79 8.81 -17.71
C ASN A 48 20.35 8.76 -16.27
N GLY A 49 20.92 7.62 -15.86
CA GLY A 49 21.64 7.50 -14.59
C GLY A 49 21.77 6.07 -14.08
N ASP A 50 22.64 5.91 -13.09
CA ASP A 50 22.83 4.64 -12.39
C ASP A 50 21.87 4.51 -11.21
N VAL A 51 21.31 3.33 -11.01
CA VAL A 51 20.45 3.00 -9.87
C VAL A 51 21.04 1.84 -9.08
N PHE A 52 21.34 2.08 -7.81
CA PHE A 52 21.89 1.08 -6.92
C PHE A 52 20.79 0.35 -6.14
N ILE A 53 20.82 -0.99 -6.18
CA ILE A 53 19.91 -1.88 -5.46
C ILE A 53 20.67 -2.57 -4.33
N PRO A 54 20.38 -2.24 -3.06
CA PRO A 54 20.95 -2.91 -1.89
C PRO A 54 20.72 -4.42 -1.87
N HIS A 55 21.72 -5.19 -1.43
CA HIS A 55 21.69 -6.66 -1.42
C HIS A 55 20.50 -7.26 -0.64
N ASP A 56 20.09 -6.62 0.45
CA ASP A 56 18.97 -7.07 1.29
C ASP A 56 17.61 -7.05 0.56
N ARG A 57 17.50 -6.33 -0.57
CA ARG A 57 16.31 -6.27 -1.44
C ARG A 57 16.33 -7.27 -2.57
N ILE A 58 17.49 -7.83 -2.89
CA ILE A 58 17.67 -8.73 -4.02
C ILE A 58 17.23 -10.12 -3.62
N ARG A 59 16.36 -10.73 -4.44
CA ARG A 59 16.00 -12.15 -4.35
C ARG A 59 16.94 -12.98 -5.22
N SER A 60 17.15 -12.56 -6.46
CA SER A 60 18.12 -13.17 -7.36
C SER A 60 18.65 -12.16 -8.39
N SER A 61 19.90 -12.32 -8.83
CA SER A 61 20.50 -11.50 -9.88
C SER A 61 21.54 -12.27 -10.67
N THR A 62 21.64 -12.02 -11.97
CA THR A 62 22.70 -12.55 -12.84
C THR A 62 23.90 -11.60 -13.02
N ALA A 63 23.86 -10.41 -12.41
CA ALA A 63 24.91 -9.42 -12.50
C ALA A 63 26.24 -9.98 -11.98
N LEU A 64 27.31 -9.78 -12.74
CA LEU A 64 28.66 -10.19 -12.32
C LEU A 64 29.32 -9.10 -11.48
N ASP A 65 30.27 -9.53 -10.64
CA ASP A 65 31.15 -8.60 -9.95
C ASP A 65 32.03 -7.82 -10.93
N LYS A 66 32.41 -6.60 -10.56
CA LYS A 66 33.39 -5.80 -11.34
C LYS A 66 34.82 -6.38 -11.27
N ALA A 67 35.05 -7.42 -10.48
CA ALA A 67 36.36 -7.94 -10.19
C ALA A 67 36.29 -9.42 -9.82
N GLY A 68 36.68 -10.29 -10.74
CA GLY A 68 37.17 -11.63 -10.43
C GLY A 68 38.48 -11.58 -9.65
N LYS A 69 38.52 -10.91 -8.50
CA LYS A 69 39.68 -10.88 -7.61
C LYS A 69 39.61 -12.11 -6.71
N ALA A 70 40.35 -13.14 -7.10
CA ALA A 70 40.77 -14.17 -6.17
C ALA A 70 41.46 -13.47 -4.97
N GLY A 71 41.02 -13.79 -3.75
CA GLY A 71 41.75 -13.43 -2.53
C GLY A 71 43.18 -13.99 -2.55
N PRO A 72 43.97 -13.81 -1.48
CA PRO A 72 45.33 -14.36 -1.42
C PRO A 72 45.32 -15.86 -1.73
N MET A 73 45.92 -16.23 -2.86
CA MET A 73 45.88 -17.59 -3.39
C MET A 73 46.97 -18.45 -2.77
N SER A 74 46.63 -19.68 -2.39
CA SER A 74 47.64 -20.69 -2.05
C SER A 74 48.58 -20.92 -3.25
N ALA A 75 49.76 -21.52 -3.02
CA ALA A 75 50.67 -21.87 -4.12
C ALA A 75 50.00 -22.84 -5.11
N GLU A 76 49.13 -23.73 -4.61
CA GLU A 76 48.39 -24.69 -5.41
C GLU A 76 47.31 -24.03 -6.27
N ASP A 77 46.58 -23.05 -5.72
CA ASP A 77 45.58 -22.28 -6.47
C ASP A 77 46.23 -21.39 -7.53
N ARG A 78 47.41 -20.82 -7.24
CA ARG A 78 48.22 -20.10 -8.23
C ARG A 78 48.59 -20.99 -9.41
N ALA A 79 49.08 -22.20 -9.15
CA ALA A 79 49.40 -23.16 -10.21
C ALA A 79 48.18 -23.58 -11.06
N LYS A 80 46.97 -23.57 -10.49
CA LYS A 80 45.71 -23.83 -11.23
C LYS A 80 45.30 -22.62 -12.07
N ALA A 81 45.43 -21.41 -11.54
CA ALA A 81 45.17 -20.17 -12.27
C ALA A 81 46.15 -19.96 -13.43
N ASP A 82 47.45 -20.27 -13.23
CA ASP A 82 48.48 -20.20 -14.27
C ASP A 82 48.21 -21.18 -15.44
N LYS A 83 47.45 -22.26 -15.18
CA LYS A 83 46.96 -23.19 -16.20
C LYS A 83 45.66 -22.74 -16.87
N GLY A 84 45.20 -21.50 -16.64
CA GLY A 84 44.00 -20.91 -17.24
C GLY A 84 42.68 -21.39 -16.62
N LEU A 85 42.72 -22.05 -15.45
CA LEU A 85 41.51 -22.46 -14.73
C LEU A 85 41.00 -21.32 -13.84
N VAL A 86 39.69 -21.32 -13.59
CA VAL A 86 38.98 -20.36 -12.73
C VAL A 86 38.16 -21.11 -11.69
N LEU A 87 38.11 -20.59 -10.47
CA LEU A 87 37.26 -21.13 -9.40
C LEU A 87 35.80 -20.74 -9.65
N HIS A 88 34.92 -21.73 -9.78
CA HIS A 88 33.48 -21.57 -9.96
C HIS A 88 32.73 -22.60 -9.12
N GLU A 89 31.83 -22.16 -8.24
CA GLU A 89 31.05 -23.02 -7.34
C GLU A 89 31.92 -24.06 -6.57
N GLY A 90 33.10 -23.63 -6.09
CA GLY A 90 34.02 -24.48 -5.34
C GLY A 90 34.86 -25.44 -6.21
N ARG A 91 34.77 -25.36 -7.55
CA ARG A 91 35.50 -26.20 -8.50
C ARG A 91 36.41 -25.37 -9.41
N TRP A 92 37.62 -25.86 -9.69
CA TRP A 92 38.52 -25.25 -10.68
C TRP A 92 38.18 -25.77 -12.08
N ILE A 93 37.64 -24.91 -12.94
CA ILE A 93 37.20 -25.26 -14.30
C ILE A 93 37.81 -24.33 -15.35
N LYS A 94 37.78 -24.73 -16.62
CA LYS A 94 38.18 -23.84 -17.72
C LYS A 94 37.28 -22.61 -17.78
N LYS A 95 37.86 -21.46 -18.12
CA LYS A 95 37.13 -20.19 -18.24
C LYS A 95 35.93 -20.32 -19.19
N GLU A 96 36.10 -21.00 -20.32
CA GLU A 96 35.04 -21.19 -21.31
C GLU A 96 33.88 -22.02 -20.75
N LEU A 97 34.18 -23.05 -19.95
CA LEU A 97 33.15 -23.88 -19.33
C LEU A 97 32.37 -23.10 -18.27
N ARG A 98 33.06 -22.30 -17.44
CA ARG A 98 32.41 -21.38 -16.50
C ARG A 98 31.47 -20.43 -17.23
N ASP A 99 31.95 -19.82 -18.31
CA ASP A 99 31.17 -18.83 -19.07
C ASP A 99 29.91 -19.49 -19.68
N GLN A 100 30.02 -20.73 -20.20
CA GLN A 100 28.87 -21.52 -20.65
C GLN A 100 27.89 -21.86 -19.53
N GLU A 101 28.36 -22.24 -18.34
CA GLU A 101 27.50 -22.52 -17.17
C GLU A 101 26.76 -21.25 -16.71
N LEU A 102 27.46 -20.11 -16.65
CA LEU A 102 26.89 -18.80 -16.33
C LEU A 102 25.85 -18.34 -17.36
N GLU A 103 26.10 -18.53 -18.65
CA GLU A 103 25.13 -18.23 -19.72
C GLU A 103 23.86 -19.08 -19.60
N LYS A 104 23.99 -20.38 -19.34
CA LYS A 104 22.83 -21.25 -19.10
C LYS A 104 22.03 -20.79 -17.88
N LEU A 105 22.71 -20.42 -16.79
CA LEU A 105 22.07 -19.90 -15.59
C LEU A 105 21.34 -18.57 -15.86
N ARG A 106 21.95 -17.67 -16.64
CA ARG A 106 21.35 -16.41 -17.09
C ARG A 106 20.08 -16.63 -17.89
N ALA A 107 20.15 -17.48 -18.92
CA ALA A 107 19.02 -17.80 -19.77
C ALA A 107 17.86 -18.39 -18.96
N LYS A 108 18.14 -19.34 -18.05
CA LYS A 108 17.14 -19.93 -17.16
C LYS A 108 16.48 -18.90 -16.25
N ARG A 109 17.27 -17.99 -15.65
CA ARG A 109 16.74 -16.92 -14.78
C ARG A 109 15.91 -15.90 -15.55
N LYS A 110 16.36 -15.49 -16.74
CA LYS A 110 15.61 -14.60 -17.64
C LYS A 110 14.26 -15.22 -18.00
N GLN A 111 14.25 -16.49 -18.40
CA GLN A 111 13.00 -17.20 -18.71
C GLN A 111 12.04 -17.23 -17.51
N ALA A 112 12.54 -17.57 -16.32
CA ALA A 112 11.69 -17.62 -15.11
C ALA A 112 11.09 -16.24 -14.76
N ILE A 113 11.85 -15.16 -14.94
CA ILE A 113 11.38 -13.79 -14.74
C ILE A 113 10.31 -13.41 -15.77
N GLU A 114 10.52 -13.75 -17.04
CA GLU A 114 9.53 -13.51 -18.09
C GLU A 114 8.23 -14.29 -17.84
N GLU A 115 8.33 -15.56 -17.47
CA GLU A 115 7.17 -16.34 -17.05
C GLU A 115 6.44 -15.66 -15.88
N ALA A 116 7.16 -15.18 -14.87
CA ALA A 116 6.58 -14.47 -13.73
C ALA A 116 5.90 -13.15 -14.14
N LYS A 117 6.45 -12.40 -15.10
CA LYS A 117 5.78 -11.21 -15.66
C LYS A 117 4.51 -11.58 -16.40
N THR A 118 4.51 -12.62 -17.22
CA THR A 118 3.28 -13.05 -17.92
C THR A 118 2.16 -13.45 -16.95
N ARG A 119 2.52 -13.94 -15.75
CA ARG A 119 1.58 -14.27 -14.66
C ARG A 119 0.97 -13.04 -13.98
N ARG A 120 1.54 -11.85 -14.15
CA ARG A 120 0.95 -10.59 -13.67
C ARG A 120 -0.28 -10.16 -14.47
N LEU A 121 -0.47 -10.72 -15.67
CA LEU A 121 -1.68 -10.50 -16.46
C LEU A 121 -2.86 -11.25 -15.84
N TRP A 122 -3.99 -10.56 -15.64
CA TRP A 122 -5.19 -11.12 -15.02
C TRP A 122 -5.72 -12.39 -15.70
N LYS A 123 -5.57 -12.50 -17.02
CA LYS A 123 -5.92 -13.72 -17.78
C LYS A 123 -5.13 -14.96 -17.35
N ASN A 124 -3.92 -14.75 -16.80
CA ASN A 124 -2.98 -15.79 -16.36
C ASN A 124 -2.85 -15.88 -14.83
N ARG A 125 -3.72 -15.19 -14.09
CA ARG A 125 -3.70 -15.09 -12.63
C ARG A 125 -3.67 -16.45 -11.95
N HIS A 126 -3.12 -16.48 -10.74
CA HIS A 126 -3.18 -17.65 -9.88
C HIS A 126 -4.59 -17.84 -9.33
N ILE A 127 -5.01 -19.10 -9.19
CA ILE A 127 -6.27 -19.45 -8.55
C ILE A 127 -5.96 -20.41 -7.39
N LYS A 128 -6.36 -20.05 -6.18
CA LYS A 128 -6.20 -20.87 -4.98
C LYS A 128 -7.49 -20.93 -4.19
N LYS A 129 -7.96 -22.16 -3.91
CA LYS A 129 -9.18 -22.41 -3.14
C LYS A 129 -8.81 -22.77 -1.71
N THR A 130 -9.49 -22.15 -0.75
CA THR A 130 -9.37 -22.43 0.68
C THR A 130 -10.72 -22.87 1.26
N GLN A 131 -10.89 -22.86 2.57
CA GLN A 131 -12.17 -23.26 3.18
C GLN A 131 -13.29 -22.28 2.83
N ASN A 132 -13.03 -20.97 2.97
CA ASN A 132 -14.06 -19.95 2.86
C ASN A 132 -13.99 -19.14 1.56
N PHE A 133 -12.82 -19.12 0.90
CA PHE A 133 -12.53 -18.22 -0.22
C PHE A 133 -11.97 -18.94 -1.46
N GLN A 134 -12.12 -18.30 -2.61
CA GLN A 134 -11.41 -18.61 -3.84
C GLN A 134 -10.58 -17.37 -4.20
N PHE A 135 -9.28 -17.42 -3.94
CA PHE A 135 -8.37 -16.34 -4.27
C PHE A 135 -7.98 -16.40 -5.74
N GLU A 136 -8.07 -15.27 -6.41
CA GLU A 136 -7.66 -15.02 -7.78
C GLU A 136 -6.69 -13.84 -7.75
N PHE A 137 -5.40 -14.08 -8.01
CA PHE A 137 -4.37 -13.08 -7.71
C PHE A 137 -3.21 -13.04 -8.70
N THR A 138 -2.59 -11.87 -8.80
CA THR A 138 -1.43 -11.60 -9.67
C THR A 138 -0.13 -11.32 -8.90
N LEU A 139 -0.19 -11.36 -7.56
CA LEU A 139 0.97 -11.26 -6.68
C LEU A 139 1.87 -12.49 -6.77
N ASP A 140 3.12 -12.34 -6.32
CA ASP A 140 4.00 -13.48 -6.05
C ASP A 140 3.31 -14.46 -5.06
N PRO A 141 3.25 -15.78 -5.37
CA PRO A 141 2.57 -16.75 -4.52
C PRO A 141 3.10 -16.88 -3.10
N GLU A 142 4.40 -16.64 -2.85
CA GLU A 142 4.96 -16.69 -1.50
C GLU A 142 4.48 -15.49 -0.68
N LEU A 143 4.48 -14.30 -1.28
CA LEU A 143 3.91 -13.10 -0.66
C LEU A 143 2.41 -13.25 -0.40
N MET A 144 1.67 -13.79 -1.37
CA MET A 144 0.22 -13.98 -1.25
C MET A 144 -0.16 -14.92 -0.10
N GLN A 145 0.70 -15.89 0.24
CA GLN A 145 0.39 -16.90 1.25
C GLN A 145 0.08 -16.28 2.62
N SER A 146 0.81 -15.24 3.05
CA SER A 146 0.53 -14.58 4.32
C SER A 146 -0.84 -13.92 4.36
N TYR A 147 -1.28 -13.31 3.25
CA TYR A 147 -2.60 -12.68 3.16
C TYR A 147 -3.74 -13.71 3.12
N ILE A 148 -3.53 -14.86 2.48
CA ILE A 148 -4.49 -15.97 2.48
C ILE A 148 -4.73 -16.47 3.91
N ASP A 149 -3.66 -16.75 4.65
CA ASP A 149 -3.75 -17.25 6.02
C ASP A 149 -4.38 -16.21 6.95
N LEU A 150 -4.05 -14.95 6.73
CA LEU A 150 -4.60 -13.82 7.46
C LEU A 150 -6.11 -13.67 7.26
N MET A 151 -6.58 -13.76 6.02
CA MET A 151 -7.99 -13.57 5.69
C MET A 151 -8.87 -14.75 6.13
N GLU A 152 -8.37 -15.99 6.05
CA GLU A 152 -9.03 -17.17 6.64
C GLU A 152 -9.12 -17.05 8.17
N THR A 153 -8.07 -16.55 8.81
CA THR A 153 -8.09 -16.28 10.25
C THR A 153 -9.11 -15.21 10.61
N TYR A 154 -9.13 -14.11 9.87
CA TYR A 154 -10.09 -13.01 10.07
C TYR A 154 -11.52 -13.49 9.95
N TYR A 155 -11.82 -14.29 8.92
CA TYR A 155 -13.12 -14.94 8.76
C TYR A 155 -13.51 -15.73 10.01
N LYS A 156 -12.62 -16.60 10.51
CA LYS A 156 -12.85 -17.42 11.70
C LYS A 156 -13.07 -16.58 12.97
N VAL A 157 -12.27 -15.54 13.18
CA VAL A 157 -12.36 -14.65 14.34
C VAL A 157 -13.70 -13.93 14.33
N PHE A 158 -14.03 -13.28 13.21
CA PHE A 158 -15.25 -12.49 13.09
C PHE A 158 -16.52 -13.35 13.21
N THR A 159 -16.60 -14.44 12.46
CA THR A 159 -17.79 -15.33 12.49
C THR A 159 -18.02 -15.91 13.88
N LYS A 160 -16.94 -16.26 14.61
CA LYS A 160 -17.03 -16.69 16.02
C LYS A 160 -17.51 -15.57 16.93
N GLU A 161 -16.93 -14.38 16.80
CA GLU A 161 -17.25 -13.21 17.65
C GLU A 161 -18.71 -12.76 17.50
N TRP A 162 -19.22 -12.77 16.26
CA TRP A 162 -20.58 -12.33 15.93
C TRP A 162 -21.60 -13.45 15.86
N ARG A 163 -21.17 -14.71 16.05
CA ARG A 163 -22.01 -15.91 15.94
C ARG A 163 -22.73 -15.99 14.58
N ILE A 164 -21.99 -15.70 13.52
CA ILE A 164 -22.48 -15.72 12.15
C ILE A 164 -22.10 -17.06 11.52
N THR A 165 -23.06 -17.67 10.85
CA THR A 165 -22.86 -18.90 10.06
C THR A 165 -23.08 -18.58 8.60
N LYS A 166 -22.24 -19.15 7.74
CA LYS A 166 -22.40 -19.08 6.28
C LYS A 166 -23.76 -19.64 5.86
N PRO A 167 -24.58 -18.90 5.08
CA PRO A 167 -25.86 -19.40 4.59
C PRO A 167 -25.71 -20.68 3.76
N ALA A 168 -26.72 -21.56 3.82
CA ALA A 168 -26.74 -22.78 3.03
C ALA A 168 -26.66 -22.46 1.53
N GLY A 169 -25.84 -23.20 0.78
CA GLY A 169 -25.64 -22.99 -0.66
C GLY A 169 -24.70 -21.84 -1.05
N GLN A 170 -24.28 -20.99 -0.10
CA GLN A 170 -23.29 -19.94 -0.38
C GLN A 170 -21.96 -20.57 -0.82
N LYS A 171 -21.46 -20.23 -2.02
CA LYS A 171 -20.17 -20.73 -2.52
C LYS A 171 -18.99 -20.04 -1.81
N ARG A 172 -17.77 -20.45 -2.12
CA ARG A 172 -16.56 -19.70 -1.72
C ARG A 172 -16.64 -18.32 -2.36
N LEU A 173 -16.34 -17.26 -1.60
CA LEU A 173 -16.30 -15.91 -2.15
C LEU A 173 -15.06 -15.79 -3.06
N PRO A 174 -15.22 -15.35 -4.32
CA PRO A 174 -14.09 -14.92 -5.15
C PRO A 174 -13.41 -13.69 -4.54
N VAL A 175 -12.09 -13.76 -4.40
CA VAL A 175 -11.25 -12.68 -3.85
C VAL A 175 -10.20 -12.34 -4.89
N CYS A 176 -10.38 -11.20 -5.54
CA CYS A 176 -9.53 -10.68 -6.59
C CYS A 176 -8.44 -9.78 -5.98
N PHE A 177 -7.19 -10.23 -6.01
CA PHE A 177 -6.06 -9.51 -5.41
C PHE A 177 -5.05 -9.10 -6.50
N TYR A 178 -5.00 -7.79 -6.76
CA TYR A 178 -4.17 -7.19 -7.81
C TYR A 178 -2.80 -6.80 -7.24
N HIS A 179 -1.75 -6.92 -8.08
CA HIS A 179 -0.37 -6.69 -7.63
C HIS A 179 0.00 -5.22 -7.40
N ASN A 180 -0.79 -4.27 -7.93
CA ASN A 180 -0.66 -2.82 -7.69
C ASN A 180 -1.99 -2.08 -7.96
N GLU A 181 -2.01 -0.78 -7.64
CA GLU A 181 -3.16 0.13 -7.78
C GLU A 181 -3.58 0.34 -9.24
N ASP A 182 -2.64 0.76 -10.09
CA ASP A 182 -2.91 1.10 -11.50
C ASP A 182 -3.57 -0.08 -12.23
N TYR A 183 -3.03 -1.30 -12.05
CA TYR A 183 -3.58 -2.50 -12.67
C TYR A 183 -4.96 -2.85 -12.10
N PHE A 184 -5.21 -2.56 -10.82
CA PHE A 184 -6.54 -2.74 -10.22
C PHE A 184 -7.56 -1.78 -10.83
N HIS A 185 -7.24 -0.50 -11.03
CA HIS A 185 -8.16 0.44 -11.67
C HIS A 185 -8.40 0.07 -13.13
N GLN A 186 -7.33 -0.28 -13.85
CA GLN A 186 -7.40 -0.68 -15.26
C GLN A 186 -8.24 -1.95 -15.48
N VAL A 187 -7.98 -3.03 -14.73
CA VAL A 187 -8.63 -4.33 -14.94
C VAL A 187 -9.93 -4.46 -14.14
N GLY A 188 -9.97 -3.89 -12.95
CA GLY A 188 -11.16 -3.89 -12.09
C GLY A 188 -12.25 -2.95 -12.59
N GLY A 189 -11.94 -2.01 -13.49
CA GLY A 189 -12.90 -1.08 -14.08
C GLY A 189 -13.49 -0.12 -13.07
N VAL A 190 -12.71 0.28 -12.06
CA VAL A 190 -13.13 1.19 -11.00
C VAL A 190 -12.43 2.54 -11.11
N PRO A 191 -13.08 3.65 -10.69
CA PRO A 191 -12.45 4.96 -10.71
C PRO A 191 -11.20 5.04 -9.83
N GLU A 192 -10.30 5.96 -10.18
CA GLU A 192 -9.15 6.32 -9.34
C GLU A 192 -9.59 6.72 -7.92
N GLY A 193 -8.77 6.35 -6.94
CA GLY A 193 -9.02 6.60 -5.52
C GLY A 193 -9.87 5.55 -4.82
N VAL A 194 -10.41 4.55 -5.54
CA VAL A 194 -10.99 3.35 -4.92
C VAL A 194 -9.84 2.44 -4.50
N LEU A 195 -9.80 2.06 -3.22
CA LEU A 195 -8.74 1.18 -2.66
C LEU A 195 -9.12 -0.31 -2.71
N GLY A 196 -10.41 -0.58 -2.70
CA GLY A 196 -11.01 -1.90 -2.76
C GLY A 196 -12.52 -1.79 -2.79
N TYR A 197 -13.21 -2.91 -3.02
CA TYR A 197 -14.66 -3.00 -2.90
C TYR A 197 -15.13 -4.44 -2.68
N PHE A 198 -16.24 -4.59 -1.96
CA PHE A 198 -17.09 -5.77 -1.99
C PHE A 198 -18.35 -5.54 -2.84
N ARG A 199 -18.60 -6.41 -3.83
CA ARG A 199 -19.83 -6.35 -4.64
C ARG A 199 -20.98 -7.07 -3.93
N PHE A 200 -22.00 -6.30 -3.55
CA PHE A 200 -23.20 -6.82 -2.85
C PHE A 200 -24.21 -7.55 -3.75
N VAL A 201 -24.00 -7.56 -5.07
CA VAL A 201 -24.88 -8.19 -6.06
C VAL A 201 -24.14 -9.20 -6.92
N GLN A 202 -24.87 -10.18 -7.43
CA GLN A 202 -24.27 -11.27 -8.19
C GLN A 202 -23.67 -10.80 -9.52
N PRO A 203 -22.50 -11.32 -9.92
CA PRO A 203 -21.63 -12.20 -9.13
C PRO A 203 -20.98 -11.42 -7.97
N ILE A 204 -21.11 -11.92 -6.73
CA ILE A 204 -20.45 -11.29 -5.59
C ILE A 204 -18.95 -11.61 -5.63
N ASP A 205 -18.13 -10.60 -5.40
CA ASP A 205 -16.68 -10.71 -5.33
C ASP A 205 -16.10 -9.63 -4.41
N LEU A 206 -14.88 -9.85 -3.97
CA LEU A 206 -14.09 -8.95 -3.13
C LEU A 206 -12.84 -8.56 -3.91
N ASN A 207 -12.57 -7.27 -4.08
CA ASN A 207 -11.50 -6.80 -4.96
C ASN A 207 -10.67 -5.74 -4.23
N PHE A 208 -9.34 -5.86 -4.27
CA PHE A 208 -8.39 -4.89 -3.70
C PHE A 208 -6.97 -5.16 -4.21
N PHE A 209 -6.04 -4.24 -3.96
CA PHE A 209 -4.68 -4.34 -4.48
C PHE A 209 -3.60 -4.31 -3.41
N TYR A 210 -2.40 -4.71 -3.82
CA TYR A 210 -1.19 -4.69 -3.01
C TYR A 210 -0.47 -3.35 -3.18
N ASP A 211 -0.44 -2.57 -2.12
CA ASP A 211 0.40 -1.39 -1.98
C ASP A 211 1.71 -1.83 -1.34
N ARG A 212 2.76 -1.93 -2.15
CA ARG A 212 4.09 -2.31 -1.67
C ARG A 212 4.74 -1.26 -0.77
N LEU A 213 4.32 0.01 -0.88
CA LEU A 213 4.84 1.11 -0.09
C LEU A 213 4.14 1.18 1.27
N ASP A 214 2.89 0.74 1.32
CA ASP A 214 2.11 0.59 2.55
C ASP A 214 1.37 -0.76 2.61
N PRO A 215 2.08 -1.89 2.84
CA PRO A 215 1.45 -3.21 2.93
C PRO A 215 0.41 -3.30 4.06
N GLU A 216 0.55 -2.45 5.08
CA GLU A 216 -0.40 -2.32 6.17
C GLU A 216 -1.68 -1.60 5.72
N LEU A 217 -1.64 -0.66 4.77
CA LEU A 217 -2.85 -0.14 4.12
C LEU A 217 -3.60 -1.25 3.38
N THR A 218 -2.89 -2.07 2.60
CA THR A 218 -3.51 -3.21 1.94
C THR A 218 -4.21 -4.14 2.92
N GLN A 219 -3.60 -4.40 4.08
CA GLN A 219 -4.22 -5.18 5.13
C GLN A 219 -5.49 -4.51 5.68
N ASP A 220 -5.43 -3.21 6.00
CA ASP A 220 -6.59 -2.46 6.50
C ASP A 220 -7.76 -2.50 5.51
N VAL A 221 -7.49 -2.27 4.22
CA VAL A 221 -8.48 -2.33 3.14
C VAL A 221 -9.03 -3.75 3.00
N MET A 222 -8.17 -4.76 3.01
CA MET A 222 -8.60 -6.16 2.95
C MET A 222 -9.58 -6.48 4.09
N PHE A 223 -9.30 -6.06 5.32
CA PHE A 223 -10.20 -6.30 6.45
C PHE A 223 -11.48 -5.47 6.40
N HIS A 224 -11.38 -4.21 5.97
CA HIS A 224 -12.52 -3.33 5.74
C HIS A 224 -13.49 -3.98 4.74
N GLU A 225 -13.00 -4.30 3.54
CA GLU A 225 -13.84 -4.84 2.47
C GLU A 225 -14.33 -6.26 2.80
N ALA A 226 -13.50 -7.09 3.43
CA ALA A 226 -13.93 -8.39 3.91
C ALA A 226 -15.01 -8.27 5.01
N ASN A 227 -15.03 -7.17 5.79
CA ASN A 227 -16.10 -6.93 6.76
C ASN A 227 -17.46 -6.82 6.08
N HIS A 228 -17.54 -6.13 4.94
CA HIS A 228 -18.77 -6.03 4.16
C HIS A 228 -19.30 -7.39 3.71
N TYR A 229 -18.40 -8.30 3.29
CA TYR A 229 -18.80 -9.68 3.00
C TYR A 229 -19.30 -10.39 4.27
N LEU A 230 -18.58 -10.25 5.38
CA LEU A 230 -18.93 -10.94 6.62
C LEU A 230 -20.26 -10.45 7.21
N THR A 231 -20.58 -9.17 7.07
CA THR A 231 -21.88 -8.61 7.46
C THR A 231 -22.97 -8.98 6.45
N TYR A 232 -22.65 -9.11 5.16
CA TYR A 232 -23.56 -9.67 4.14
C TYR A 232 -24.04 -11.09 4.49
N LEU A 233 -23.21 -11.91 5.15
CA LEU A 233 -23.61 -13.24 5.62
C LEU A 233 -24.70 -13.22 6.72
N ILE A 234 -24.98 -12.06 7.34
CA ILE A 234 -26.03 -11.92 8.36
C ILE A 234 -27.42 -12.04 7.71
N ASP A 235 -27.66 -11.29 6.64
CA ASP A 235 -28.85 -11.36 5.78
C ASP A 235 -28.50 -10.81 4.38
N PRO A 236 -28.34 -11.68 3.37
CA PRO A 236 -28.07 -11.28 1.98
C PRO A 236 -29.13 -10.38 1.31
N LYS A 237 -30.30 -10.24 1.93
CA LYS A 237 -31.41 -9.38 1.44
C LYS A 237 -31.51 -8.07 2.23
N PHE A 238 -30.51 -7.74 3.03
CA PHE A 238 -30.48 -6.54 3.85
C PHE A 238 -29.29 -5.65 3.49
N HIS A 239 -29.58 -4.38 3.24
CA HIS A 239 -28.60 -3.34 3.03
C HIS A 239 -28.47 -2.50 4.31
N TYR A 240 -27.35 -2.66 5.00
CA TYR A 240 -27.07 -1.91 6.22
C TYR A 240 -26.98 -0.39 5.93
N PRO A 241 -27.52 0.47 6.81
CA PRO A 241 -27.31 1.91 6.70
C PRO A 241 -25.81 2.25 6.66
N SER A 242 -25.42 3.15 5.75
CA SER A 242 -24.00 3.42 5.47
C SER A 242 -23.21 3.83 6.72
N TRP A 243 -23.77 4.69 7.58
CA TRP A 243 -23.03 5.12 8.78
C TRP A 243 -22.60 3.93 9.63
N VAL A 244 -23.44 2.93 9.86
CA VAL A 244 -23.10 1.82 10.76
C VAL A 244 -22.27 0.76 10.06
N ASN A 245 -22.55 0.51 8.77
CA ASN A 245 -21.82 -0.51 8.01
C ASN A 245 -20.36 -0.09 7.77
N GLU A 246 -20.16 1.14 7.28
CA GLU A 246 -18.82 1.69 7.07
C GLU A 246 -18.09 1.82 8.40
N SER A 247 -18.74 2.33 9.47
CA SER A 247 -18.09 2.44 10.78
C SER A 247 -17.60 1.11 11.34
N LEU A 248 -18.37 0.04 11.13
CA LEU A 248 -17.98 -1.30 11.58
C LEU A 248 -16.85 -1.87 10.71
N ALA A 249 -16.93 -1.69 9.40
CA ALA A 249 -15.87 -2.05 8.47
C ALA A 249 -14.56 -1.34 8.84
N GLU A 250 -14.63 -0.07 9.22
CA GLU A 250 -13.47 0.70 9.66
C GLU A 250 -12.90 0.24 11.01
N TYR A 251 -13.76 -0.09 11.98
CA TYR A 251 -13.32 -0.70 13.23
C TYR A 251 -12.53 -1.98 12.98
N TYR A 252 -13.03 -2.87 12.11
CA TYR A 252 -12.31 -4.09 11.79
C TYR A 252 -11.16 -3.91 10.80
N GLY A 253 -11.17 -2.87 9.98
CA GLY A 253 -10.05 -2.46 9.15
C GLY A 253 -8.79 -2.23 9.98
N ALA A 254 -8.95 -1.69 11.19
CA ALA A 254 -7.88 -1.51 12.16
C ALA A 254 -7.49 -2.80 12.91
N SER A 255 -7.73 -3.98 12.36
CA SER A 255 -7.32 -5.24 12.99
C SER A 255 -5.83 -5.50 12.75
N GLU A 256 -5.15 -5.98 13.79
CA GLU A 256 -3.74 -6.34 13.75
C GLU A 256 -3.59 -7.86 13.87
N TRP A 257 -2.59 -8.39 13.19
CA TRP A 257 -2.22 -9.79 13.24
C TRP A 257 -0.78 -9.95 13.66
N ASP A 258 -0.57 -10.74 14.72
CA ASP A 258 0.75 -11.17 15.11
C ASP A 258 1.03 -12.57 14.52
N PRO A 259 1.89 -12.67 13.49
CA PRO A 259 2.23 -13.96 12.89
C PRO A 259 2.98 -14.89 13.85
N LYS A 260 3.64 -14.37 14.90
CA LYS A 260 4.37 -15.17 15.88
C LYS A 260 3.42 -15.85 16.86
N SER A 261 2.53 -15.08 17.49
CA SER A 261 1.54 -15.64 18.41
C SER A 261 0.32 -16.24 17.71
N LYS A 262 0.16 -16.01 16.39
CA LYS A 262 -1.03 -16.38 15.61
C LYS A 262 -2.32 -15.83 16.23
N ARG A 263 -2.24 -14.61 16.78
CA ARG A 263 -3.37 -13.92 17.41
C ARG A 263 -3.75 -12.69 16.60
N MET A 264 -5.05 -12.49 16.47
CA MET A 264 -5.64 -11.30 15.89
C MET A 264 -6.18 -10.42 17.00
N VAL A 265 -5.83 -9.14 16.97
CA VAL A 265 -6.44 -8.09 17.78
C VAL A 265 -7.35 -7.30 16.85
N VAL A 266 -8.63 -7.24 17.18
CA VAL A 266 -9.62 -6.55 16.35
C VAL A 266 -9.91 -5.18 16.93
N GLY A 267 -10.17 -4.18 16.09
CA GLY A 267 -10.60 -2.88 16.58
C GLY A 267 -9.49 -1.99 17.11
N GLY A 268 -8.34 -1.94 16.45
CA GLY A 268 -7.23 -1.08 16.85
C GLY A 268 -7.51 0.41 16.68
N ILE A 269 -6.56 1.23 17.17
CA ILE A 269 -6.63 2.68 17.06
C ILE A 269 -6.21 3.12 15.66
N GLN A 270 -7.11 3.79 14.93
CA GLN A 270 -6.76 4.42 13.66
C GLN A 270 -6.12 5.79 13.88
N GLU A 271 -4.84 5.78 14.21
CA GLU A 271 -4.12 6.97 14.70
C GLU A 271 -4.16 8.19 13.76
N GLY A 272 -4.03 7.98 12.45
CA GLY A 272 -4.14 9.07 11.47
C GLY A 272 -5.49 9.75 11.51
N ARG A 273 -6.57 8.97 11.66
CA ARG A 273 -7.95 9.47 11.78
C ARG A 273 -8.23 10.04 13.16
N LEU A 274 -7.63 9.46 14.20
CA LEU A 274 -7.71 9.97 15.57
C LEU A 274 -7.24 11.42 15.65
N ALA A 275 -6.11 11.74 14.99
CA ALA A 275 -5.60 13.11 14.94
C ALA A 275 -6.62 14.10 14.33
N VAL A 276 -7.36 13.67 13.29
CA VAL A 276 -8.40 14.50 12.64
C VAL A 276 -9.54 14.81 13.60
N ILE A 277 -10.09 13.79 14.26
CA ILE A 277 -11.25 13.96 15.13
C ILE A 277 -10.88 14.63 16.45
N GLN A 278 -9.66 14.44 16.98
CA GLN A 278 -9.21 15.13 18.18
C GLN A 278 -9.04 16.63 17.97
N ASP A 279 -8.50 17.04 16.82
CA ASP A 279 -8.41 18.46 16.42
C ASP A 279 -9.81 19.09 16.34
N ALA A 280 -10.76 18.40 15.69
CA ALA A 280 -12.14 18.86 15.54
C ALA A 280 -12.92 18.92 16.88
N VAL A 281 -12.76 17.92 17.75
CA VAL A 281 -13.40 17.90 19.09
C VAL A 281 -12.78 18.97 20.00
N GLY A 282 -11.45 19.11 19.98
CA GLY A 282 -10.71 20.07 20.81
C GLY A 282 -11.01 21.53 20.46
N ALA A 283 -11.04 21.89 19.17
CA ALA A 283 -11.33 23.25 18.71
C ALA A 283 -12.70 23.77 19.19
N ASN A 284 -13.69 22.88 19.32
CA ASN A 284 -15.03 23.23 19.76
C ASN A 284 -15.17 23.37 21.28
N GLN A 285 -14.38 22.64 22.07
CA GLN A 285 -14.34 22.86 23.53
C GLN A 285 -13.80 24.26 23.89
N VAL A 286 -12.99 24.86 23.01
CA VAL A 286 -12.40 26.19 23.20
C VAL A 286 -13.27 27.30 22.55
N GLY A 287 -14.49 26.99 22.11
CA GLY A 287 -15.43 28.00 21.57
C GLY A 287 -15.00 28.65 20.24
N LYS A 288 -14.06 28.03 19.51
CA LYS A 288 -13.54 28.57 18.23
C LYS A 288 -14.27 28.08 16.98
N GLY A 289 -15.28 27.21 17.12
CA GLY A 289 -16.06 26.69 15.99
C GLY A 289 -17.34 27.48 15.73
N THR A 290 -17.44 28.15 14.57
CA THR A 290 -18.67 28.80 14.10
C THR A 290 -19.61 27.76 13.46
N SER A 291 -20.89 27.75 13.83
CA SER A 291 -21.81 26.65 13.50
C SER A 291 -22.30 26.60 12.05
N ASN A 292 -22.08 27.61 11.20
CA ASN A 292 -22.65 27.63 9.84
C ASN A 292 -21.58 27.55 8.75
N SER A 293 -21.88 26.84 7.66
CA SER A 293 -21.08 26.60 6.45
C SER A 293 -20.28 25.28 6.35
N THR A 294 -20.22 24.84 5.09
CA THR A 294 -19.82 23.59 4.42
C THR A 294 -18.32 23.25 4.49
N ASP A 295 -17.63 23.65 5.55
CA ASP A 295 -16.17 23.57 5.61
C ASP A 295 -15.63 22.26 6.24
N LYS A 296 -14.50 21.79 5.70
CA LYS A 296 -13.92 20.44 5.80
C LYS A 296 -13.43 20.02 7.20
N GLY A 297 -13.84 20.67 8.28
CA GLY A 297 -13.27 20.48 9.63
C GLY A 297 -14.27 20.43 10.76
N LYS A 298 -15.57 20.36 10.48
CA LYS A 298 -16.58 20.41 11.54
C LYS A 298 -16.79 19.07 12.25
N TRP A 299 -16.92 19.23 13.55
CA TRP A 299 -17.58 18.32 14.49
C TRP A 299 -18.87 17.77 13.91
N LEU A 300 -19.06 16.45 14.07
CA LEU A 300 -20.24 15.76 13.59
C LEU A 300 -21.02 15.22 14.78
N GLY A 301 -22.28 15.65 14.92
CA GLY A 301 -23.20 15.10 15.91
C GLY A 301 -23.55 13.65 15.59
N LEU A 302 -23.84 12.84 16.62
CA LEU A 302 -24.23 11.44 16.44
C LEU A 302 -25.52 11.32 15.62
N GLU A 303 -26.52 12.14 15.91
CA GLU A 303 -27.77 12.14 15.13
C GLU A 303 -27.55 12.60 13.69
N GLU A 304 -26.74 13.64 13.48
CA GLU A 304 -26.35 14.10 12.14
C GLU A 304 -25.69 12.98 11.36
N MET A 305 -24.73 12.28 11.97
CA MET A 305 -24.03 11.14 11.36
C MET A 305 -24.98 10.04 10.88
N ILE A 306 -26.01 9.71 11.67
CA ILE A 306 -27.02 8.70 11.32
C ILE A 306 -27.90 9.15 10.14
N ARG A 307 -28.13 10.46 10.02
CA ARG A 307 -29.00 11.06 9.00
C ARG A 307 -28.27 11.45 7.70
N ILE A 308 -26.94 11.32 7.65
CA ILE A 308 -26.16 11.65 6.45
C ILE A 308 -26.66 10.80 5.25
N PRO A 309 -27.07 11.44 4.14
CA PRO A 309 -27.52 10.70 2.95
C PRO A 309 -26.39 9.92 2.26
N ARG A 310 -25.15 10.42 2.33
CA ARG A 310 -23.97 9.79 1.71
C ARG A 310 -22.76 9.85 2.64
N PHE A 311 -22.34 8.70 3.15
CA PHE A 311 -21.12 8.57 3.94
C PHE A 311 -19.89 8.80 3.02
N GLN A 312 -18.88 9.53 3.51
CA GLN A 312 -17.73 9.99 2.72
C GLN A 312 -16.46 9.82 3.56
N ALA A 313 -15.30 10.00 2.95
CA ALA A 313 -13.99 9.80 3.59
C ALA A 313 -13.82 10.52 4.94
N ILE A 314 -14.34 11.75 5.08
CA ILE A 314 -14.26 12.49 6.36
C ILE A 314 -15.13 11.86 7.47
N HIS A 315 -16.21 11.17 7.10
CA HIS A 315 -17.13 10.53 8.04
C HIS A 315 -16.57 9.21 8.57
N TYR A 316 -15.65 8.54 7.86
CA TYR A 316 -15.02 7.31 8.32
C TYR A 316 -14.31 7.47 9.67
N ALA A 317 -13.64 8.60 9.90
CA ALA A 317 -12.99 8.88 11.17
C ALA A 317 -13.97 8.99 12.35
N TRP A 318 -15.10 9.69 12.14
CA TRP A 318 -16.16 9.79 13.13
C TRP A 318 -16.81 8.43 13.38
N GLY A 319 -17.21 7.75 12.31
CA GLY A 319 -17.84 6.44 12.37
C GLY A 319 -17.01 5.40 13.11
N TRP A 320 -15.75 5.22 12.69
CA TRP A 320 -14.77 4.36 13.36
C TRP A 320 -14.72 4.64 14.86
N SER A 321 -14.53 5.91 15.25
CA SER A 321 -14.35 6.24 16.65
C SER A 321 -15.60 5.99 17.50
N PHE A 322 -16.80 6.11 16.93
CA PHE A 322 -18.05 5.83 17.63
C PHE A 322 -18.23 4.33 17.85
N VAL A 323 -18.00 3.51 16.82
CA VAL A 323 -18.04 2.05 16.96
C VAL A 323 -16.94 1.56 17.91
N HIS A 324 -15.74 2.14 17.83
CA HIS A 324 -14.64 1.85 18.73
C HIS A 324 -15.00 2.19 20.19
N PHE A 325 -15.65 3.32 20.44
CA PHE A 325 -16.20 3.67 21.76
C PHE A 325 -17.22 2.64 22.26
N LEU A 326 -18.19 2.27 21.43
CA LEU A 326 -19.24 1.32 21.82
C LEU A 326 -18.66 -0.08 22.11
N LEU A 327 -17.74 -0.57 21.27
CA LEU A 327 -17.16 -1.90 21.40
C LEU A 327 -16.07 -1.98 22.49
N SER A 328 -15.38 -0.88 22.78
CA SER A 328 -14.43 -0.80 23.90
C SER A 328 -15.10 -0.65 25.26
N ASN A 329 -16.38 -0.28 25.30
CA ASN A 329 -17.12 -0.08 26.53
C ASN A 329 -17.94 -1.32 26.91
N LYS A 330 -17.63 -1.93 28.07
CA LYS A 330 -18.33 -3.12 28.59
C LYS A 330 -19.85 -2.93 28.72
N GLN A 331 -20.31 -1.71 28.99
CA GLN A 331 -21.74 -1.38 29.07
C GLN A 331 -22.44 -1.47 27.70
N TYR A 332 -21.75 -1.10 26.62
CA TYR A 332 -22.35 -0.92 25.30
C TYR A 332 -22.05 -2.07 24.33
N ALA A 333 -20.89 -2.72 24.41
CA ALA A 333 -20.41 -3.65 23.40
C ALA A 333 -21.41 -4.77 23.05
N GLY A 334 -21.92 -5.48 24.07
CA GLY A 334 -22.91 -6.55 23.85
C GLY A 334 -24.27 -6.04 23.35
N LYS A 335 -24.66 -4.82 23.74
CA LYS A 335 -25.90 -4.17 23.29
C LYS A 335 -25.81 -3.73 21.84
N PHE A 336 -24.67 -3.15 21.44
CA PHE A 336 -24.40 -2.73 20.08
C PHE A 336 -24.34 -3.92 19.10
N LYS A 337 -23.70 -5.03 19.49
CA LYS A 337 -23.69 -6.25 18.67
C LYS A 337 -25.09 -6.78 18.39
N ARG A 338 -25.96 -6.81 19.41
CA ARG A 338 -27.37 -7.18 19.24
C ARG A 338 -28.12 -6.20 18.34
N PHE A 339 -27.97 -4.90 18.60
CA PHE A 339 -28.52 -3.85 17.73
C PHE A 339 -28.18 -4.09 16.25
N TYR A 340 -26.90 -4.32 15.95
CA TYR A 340 -26.43 -4.50 14.58
C TYR A 340 -27.03 -5.75 13.92
N ILE A 341 -27.09 -6.89 14.61
CA ILE A 341 -27.71 -8.11 14.07
C ILE A 341 -29.22 -7.91 13.88
N ASP A 342 -29.88 -7.28 14.85
CA ASP A 342 -31.33 -7.12 14.87
C ASP A 342 -31.84 -6.06 13.89
N LEU A 343 -30.99 -5.12 13.45
CA LEU A 343 -31.30 -4.26 12.31
C LEU A 343 -31.70 -5.10 11.08
N ALA A 344 -30.98 -6.20 10.82
CA ALA A 344 -31.27 -7.09 9.70
C ALA A 344 -32.36 -8.12 10.03
N ARG A 345 -32.29 -8.75 11.21
CA ARG A 345 -33.08 -9.97 11.49
C ARG A 345 -34.36 -9.75 12.28
N SER A 346 -34.45 -8.70 13.10
CA SER A 346 -35.57 -8.57 14.02
C SER A 346 -36.84 -8.14 13.30
N PRO A 347 -37.98 -8.84 13.47
CA PRO A 347 -39.26 -8.41 12.92
C PRO A 347 -39.80 -7.13 13.58
N ARG A 348 -39.24 -6.72 14.73
CA ARG A 348 -39.63 -5.51 15.46
C ARG A 348 -38.97 -4.23 14.93
N VAL A 349 -38.02 -4.37 14.01
CA VAL A 349 -37.37 -3.23 13.32
C VAL A 349 -38.09 -3.00 12.00
N LYS A 350 -38.68 -1.81 11.83
CA LYS A 350 -39.36 -1.40 10.61
C LYS A 350 -38.34 -1.25 9.48
N LYS A 351 -38.58 -1.98 8.38
CA LYS A 351 -37.71 -1.96 7.20
C LYS A 351 -38.45 -1.44 5.98
N VAL A 352 -37.71 -0.80 5.09
CA VAL A 352 -38.18 -0.28 3.80
C VAL A 352 -37.35 -0.87 2.67
N LEU A 353 -37.82 -0.75 1.43
CA LEU A 353 -37.00 -1.11 0.26
C LEU A 353 -35.84 -0.10 0.12
N ALA A 354 -34.62 -0.60 -0.03
CA ALA A 354 -33.48 0.25 -0.30
C ALA A 354 -33.61 0.91 -1.68
N ARG A 355 -33.25 2.20 -1.76
CA ARG A 355 -33.17 2.91 -3.04
C ARG A 355 -31.98 2.34 -3.83
N GLY A 356 -32.17 2.04 -5.12
CA GLY A 356 -31.07 1.57 -6.00
C GLY A 356 -31.25 0.23 -6.71
N GLY A 357 -32.44 -0.39 -6.70
CA GLY A 357 -32.80 -1.43 -7.69
C GLY A 357 -32.39 -2.88 -7.38
N TYR A 358 -31.85 -3.17 -6.18
CA TYR A 358 -31.33 -4.52 -5.84
C TYR A 358 -32.28 -5.38 -4.99
N ASN A 359 -33.54 -4.98 -4.84
CA ASN A 359 -34.56 -5.68 -4.03
C ASN A 359 -34.11 -6.02 -2.59
N MET A 360 -33.23 -5.18 -2.02
CA MET A 360 -32.76 -5.29 -0.63
C MET A 360 -33.60 -4.41 0.29
N ARG A 361 -33.70 -4.79 1.56
CA ARG A 361 -34.37 -3.99 2.60
C ARG A 361 -33.36 -3.20 3.42
N THR A 362 -33.74 -2.04 3.93
CA THR A 362 -32.93 -1.21 4.83
C THR A 362 -33.80 -0.58 5.93
N VAL A 363 -33.24 0.27 6.78
CA VAL A 363 -33.93 0.93 7.91
C VAL A 363 -33.78 2.44 7.77
N GLU A 364 -34.87 3.19 7.87
CA GLU A 364 -34.84 4.66 7.78
C GLU A 364 -34.24 5.32 9.04
N PRO A 365 -33.60 6.51 8.95
CA PRO A 365 -32.84 7.12 10.05
C PRO A 365 -33.59 7.23 11.39
N ASP A 366 -34.87 7.61 11.38
CA ASP A 366 -35.66 7.74 12.62
C ASP A 366 -35.83 6.40 13.34
N GLU A 367 -36.04 5.32 12.58
CA GLU A 367 -36.14 3.98 13.12
C GLU A 367 -34.78 3.49 13.62
N GLN A 368 -33.69 3.81 12.92
CA GLN A 368 -32.32 3.51 13.38
C GLN A 368 -32.05 4.16 14.74
N ILE A 369 -32.38 5.46 14.90
CA ILE A 369 -32.22 6.21 16.15
C ILE A 369 -33.08 5.61 17.27
N ARG A 370 -34.36 5.34 16.99
CA ARG A 370 -35.28 4.74 17.97
C ARG A 370 -34.74 3.42 18.50
N VAL A 371 -34.32 2.54 17.60
CA VAL A 371 -33.83 1.20 17.91
C VAL A 371 -32.48 1.29 18.62
N LEU A 372 -31.55 2.14 18.18
CA LEU A 372 -30.25 2.35 18.84
C LEU A 372 -30.43 2.77 20.31
N LYS A 373 -31.28 3.78 20.57
CA LYS A 373 -31.60 4.23 21.92
C LYS A 373 -32.15 3.10 22.79
N GLN A 374 -33.08 2.32 22.23
CA GLN A 374 -33.68 1.17 22.92
C GLN A 374 -32.63 0.12 23.30
N TYR A 375 -31.75 -0.27 22.38
CA TYR A 375 -30.71 -1.27 22.66
C TYR A 375 -29.68 -0.78 23.66
N LEU A 376 -29.20 0.46 23.52
CA LEU A 376 -28.20 1.03 24.41
C LEU A 376 -28.76 1.36 25.81
N GLY A 377 -30.07 1.58 25.90
CA GLY A 377 -30.76 2.00 27.13
C GLY A 377 -30.56 3.49 27.42
N VAL A 378 -30.43 4.31 26.37
CA VAL A 378 -30.22 5.76 26.49
C VAL A 378 -31.49 6.51 26.09
N LYS A 379 -31.84 7.56 26.84
CA LYS A 379 -33.02 8.39 26.53
C LYS A 379 -32.73 9.42 25.43
N ASP A 380 -31.50 9.94 25.42
CA ASP A 380 -31.04 11.01 24.55
C ASP A 380 -29.66 10.65 23.96
N LEU A 381 -29.47 10.94 22.67
CA LEU A 381 -28.20 10.75 21.98
C LEU A 381 -27.16 11.81 22.38
N LYS A 382 -27.55 13.00 22.85
CA LYS A 382 -26.59 14.05 23.24
C LYS A 382 -25.70 13.61 24.40
N ALA A 383 -26.24 12.95 25.41
CA ALA A 383 -25.44 12.45 26.53
C ALA A 383 -24.41 11.39 26.07
N LEU A 384 -24.86 10.43 25.26
CA LEU A 384 -24.00 9.40 24.67
C LEU A 384 -22.90 10.02 23.80
N GLN A 385 -23.24 11.06 23.03
CA GLN A 385 -22.30 11.80 22.21
C GLN A 385 -21.22 12.50 23.05
N GLN A 386 -21.56 13.08 24.19
CA GLN A 386 -20.57 13.69 25.09
C GLN A 386 -19.63 12.65 25.72
N GLU A 387 -20.14 11.48 26.10
CA GLU A 387 -19.30 10.35 26.53
C GLU A 387 -18.31 9.93 25.44
N TRP A 388 -18.81 9.79 24.21
CA TRP A 388 -18.00 9.44 23.05
C TRP A 388 -16.90 10.48 22.76
N TYR A 389 -17.18 11.78 22.88
CA TYR A 389 -16.16 12.80 22.66
C TYR A 389 -15.08 12.81 23.74
N ARG A 390 -15.45 12.65 25.02
CA ARG A 390 -14.46 12.48 26.08
C ARG A 390 -13.58 11.26 25.84
N TYR A 391 -14.19 10.19 25.32
CA TYR A 391 -13.44 9.01 24.91
C TYR A 391 -12.44 9.31 23.79
N ILE A 392 -12.84 10.00 22.71
CA ILE A 392 -11.92 10.42 21.64
C ILE A 392 -10.72 11.20 22.21
N LEU A 393 -10.96 12.16 23.10
CA LEU A 393 -9.91 12.98 23.70
C LEU A 393 -8.98 12.19 24.63
N SER A 394 -9.43 11.05 25.16
CA SER A 394 -8.64 10.16 26.02
C SER A 394 -7.70 9.22 25.26
N LEU A 395 -7.98 8.98 23.96
CA LEU A 395 -7.18 8.08 23.13
C LEU A 395 -5.79 8.70 22.83
N LYS A 396 -4.77 7.85 22.72
CA LYS A 396 -3.41 8.26 22.37
C LYS A 396 -2.97 7.54 21.09
N ALA A 397 -2.45 8.29 20.12
CA ALA A 397 -1.70 7.76 18.99
C ALA A 397 -0.26 7.44 19.42
N ALA A 398 0.23 6.22 19.17
CA ALA A 398 1.51 5.76 19.67
C ALA A 398 2.25 4.81 18.71
N SER A 399 2.12 4.97 17.38
CA SER A 399 2.90 4.21 16.40
C SER A 399 3.53 5.09 15.32
N ALA A 400 4.64 4.62 14.75
CA ALA A 400 5.28 5.25 13.61
C ALA A 400 4.29 5.48 12.45
N ARG A 401 3.45 4.48 12.15
CA ARG A 401 2.41 4.57 11.11
C ARG A 401 1.39 5.66 11.39
N GLY A 402 0.93 5.78 12.64
CA GLY A 402 -0.02 6.82 12.99
C GLY A 402 0.52 8.23 12.81
N TYR A 403 1.76 8.46 13.22
CA TYR A 403 2.44 9.73 12.98
C TYR A 403 2.66 10.00 11.49
N HIS A 404 2.97 8.98 10.68
CA HIS A 404 3.03 9.12 9.21
C HIS A 404 1.67 9.58 8.65
N ARG A 405 0.59 8.89 9.00
CA ARG A 405 -0.77 9.22 8.51
C ARG A 405 -1.24 10.60 8.96
N ALA A 406 -0.96 10.95 10.22
CA ALA A 406 -1.24 12.30 10.73
C ALA A 406 -0.44 13.36 9.96
N GLY A 407 0.81 13.06 9.58
CA GLY A 407 1.64 13.93 8.74
C GLY A 407 1.06 14.13 7.34
N GLN A 408 0.58 13.06 6.69
CA GLN A 408 -0.09 13.14 5.38
C GLN A 408 -1.34 14.03 5.46
N PHE A 409 -2.14 13.86 6.52
CA PHE A 409 -3.32 14.68 6.75
C PHE A 409 -2.96 16.15 6.99
N ALA A 410 -1.90 16.43 7.76
CA ALA A 410 -1.42 17.80 7.95
C ALA A 410 -0.98 18.43 6.61
N LEU A 411 -0.33 17.68 5.72
CA LEU A 411 0.01 18.17 4.37
C LEU A 411 -1.22 18.48 3.52
N SER A 412 -2.23 17.62 3.53
CA SER A 412 -3.46 17.85 2.75
C SER A 412 -4.26 19.08 3.23
N ARG A 413 -3.98 19.55 4.46
CA ARG A 413 -4.50 20.80 5.04
C ARG A 413 -3.55 21.99 4.90
N ASN A 414 -2.51 21.87 4.08
CA ASN A 414 -1.49 22.90 3.90
C ASN A 414 -0.83 23.33 5.24
N MET A 415 -0.58 22.37 6.13
CA MET A 415 0.10 22.57 7.43
C MET A 415 1.51 21.95 7.42
N PRO A 416 2.46 22.45 6.61
CA PRO A 416 3.76 21.80 6.40
C PRO A 416 4.63 21.73 7.66
N ILE A 417 4.50 22.68 8.59
CA ILE A 417 5.25 22.67 9.86
C ILE A 417 4.80 21.50 10.74
N LYS A 418 3.47 21.32 10.88
CA LYS A 418 2.88 20.21 11.64
C LYS A 418 3.23 18.88 10.98
N ALA A 419 3.10 18.80 9.65
CA ALA A 419 3.47 17.63 8.89
C ALA A 419 4.93 17.21 9.07
N GLN A 420 5.88 18.14 8.90
CA GLN A 420 7.30 17.87 9.08
C GLN A 420 7.59 17.27 10.47
N ARG A 421 7.03 17.85 11.53
CA ARG A 421 7.19 17.32 12.90
C ARG A 421 6.63 15.90 13.03
N LEU A 422 5.45 15.64 12.48
CA LEU A 422 4.81 14.32 12.56
C LEU A 422 5.60 13.26 11.79
N PHE A 423 6.12 13.57 10.59
CA PHE A 423 6.99 12.65 9.86
C PHE A 423 8.31 12.39 10.58
N GLN A 424 8.90 13.39 11.23
CA GLN A 424 10.11 13.19 12.02
C GLN A 424 9.86 12.21 13.18
N ILE A 425 8.75 12.39 13.92
CA ILE A 425 8.36 11.45 14.99
C ILE A 425 8.15 10.03 14.42
N SER A 426 7.49 9.90 13.26
CA SER A 426 7.32 8.61 12.58
C SER A 426 8.66 7.92 12.27
N ILE A 427 9.64 8.67 11.77
CA ILE A 427 11.00 8.21 11.47
C ILE A 427 11.74 7.80 12.76
N ASP A 428 11.68 8.64 13.79
CA ASP A 428 12.36 8.39 15.07
C ASP A 428 11.79 7.14 15.77
N MET A 429 10.52 6.81 15.51
CA MET A 429 9.87 5.57 15.94
C MET A 429 10.20 4.35 15.06
N GLY A 430 11.05 4.50 14.04
CA GLY A 430 11.52 3.40 13.21
C GLY A 430 10.62 3.08 12.00
N SER A 431 9.95 4.07 11.42
CA SER A 431 9.14 3.88 10.20
C SER A 431 9.95 3.20 9.09
N LYS A 432 9.41 2.11 8.55
CA LYS A 432 9.97 1.36 7.41
C LYS A 432 9.35 1.75 6.07
N ASN A 433 8.36 2.66 6.08
CA ASN A 433 7.68 3.10 4.88
C ASN A 433 8.51 4.21 4.18
N PRO A 434 9.07 3.96 2.97
CA PRO A 434 9.89 4.95 2.26
C PRO A 434 9.15 6.25 1.95
N THR A 435 7.82 6.19 1.81
CA THR A 435 7.02 7.39 1.55
C THR A 435 7.05 8.37 2.73
N THR A 436 7.33 7.92 3.96
CA THR A 436 7.51 8.83 5.11
C THR A 436 8.60 9.87 4.84
N TRP A 437 9.72 9.42 4.26
CA TRP A 437 10.82 10.29 3.86
C TRP A 437 10.46 11.17 2.66
N ALA A 438 9.74 10.62 1.68
CA ALA A 438 9.27 11.40 0.53
C ALA A 438 8.27 12.50 0.95
N TYR A 439 7.35 12.22 1.87
CA TYR A 439 6.42 13.24 2.38
C TYR A 439 7.10 14.24 3.32
N LEU A 440 8.11 13.83 4.09
CA LEU A 440 8.98 14.75 4.80
C LEU A 440 9.66 15.73 3.83
N ALA A 441 10.20 15.22 2.72
CA ALA A 441 10.77 16.05 1.67
C ALA A 441 9.75 17.01 1.05
N LYS A 442 8.51 16.56 0.78
CA LYS A 442 7.42 17.44 0.31
C LYS A 442 7.11 18.55 1.33
N ALA A 443 7.08 18.24 2.63
CA ALA A 443 6.86 19.23 3.68
C ALA A 443 8.01 20.26 3.76
N GLN A 444 9.26 19.80 3.63
CA GLN A 444 10.45 20.67 3.59
C GLN A 444 10.48 21.53 2.33
N LEU A 445 10.08 20.98 1.19
CA LEU A 445 9.97 21.69 -0.09
C LEU A 445 8.94 22.84 -0.01
N GLN A 446 7.76 22.61 0.56
CA GLN A 446 6.77 23.66 0.81
C GLN A 446 7.30 24.78 1.73
N LYS A 447 8.26 24.43 2.59
CA LYS A 447 8.98 25.38 3.46
C LYS A 447 10.24 25.97 2.82
N ARG A 448 10.50 25.71 1.54
CA ARG A 448 11.69 26.18 0.79
C ARG A 448 13.02 25.70 1.37
N LYS A 449 13.04 24.55 2.05
CA LYS A 449 14.25 23.91 2.60
C LYS A 449 14.80 22.87 1.63
N TYR A 450 15.40 23.32 0.54
CA TYR A 450 15.69 22.48 -0.64
C TYR A 450 16.79 21.43 -0.41
N GLU A 451 17.88 21.75 0.31
CA GLU A 451 18.93 20.76 0.60
C GLU A 451 18.43 19.68 1.57
N GLU A 452 17.66 20.07 2.59
CA GLU A 452 17.02 19.13 3.52
C GLU A 452 16.06 18.20 2.76
N ALA A 453 15.21 18.77 1.89
CA ALA A 453 14.28 18.00 1.07
C ALA A 453 15.02 16.99 0.19
N THR A 454 16.09 17.41 -0.49
CA THR A 454 16.89 16.51 -1.33
C THR A 454 17.48 15.34 -0.54
N LYS A 455 18.03 15.59 0.66
CA LYS A 455 18.53 14.53 1.56
C LYS A 455 17.43 13.56 2.00
N SER A 456 16.23 14.07 2.28
CA SER A 456 15.08 13.23 2.63
C SER A 456 14.61 12.39 1.44
N VAL A 457 14.63 12.92 0.20
CA VAL A 457 14.35 12.11 -0.99
C VAL A 457 15.43 11.05 -1.23
N ASP A 458 16.71 11.35 -1.01
CA ASP A 458 17.79 10.37 -1.12
C ASP A 458 17.57 9.18 -0.18
N LYS A 459 17.05 9.42 1.03
CA LYS A 459 16.63 8.35 1.94
C LYS A 459 15.44 7.55 1.43
N ALA A 460 14.46 8.20 0.80
CA ALA A 460 13.36 7.48 0.16
C ALA A 460 13.85 6.58 -1.00
N ILE A 461 14.79 7.06 -1.83
CA ILE A 461 15.41 6.30 -2.92
C ILE A 461 16.24 5.13 -2.38
N GLU A 462 17.05 5.34 -1.34
CA GLU A 462 17.79 4.24 -0.68
C GLU A 462 16.84 3.13 -0.19
N MET A 463 15.67 3.54 0.33
CA MET A 463 14.64 2.63 0.82
C MET A 463 13.73 2.04 -0.27
N ASP A 464 13.78 2.51 -1.52
CA ASP A 464 13.04 1.96 -2.64
C ASP A 464 13.58 2.54 -3.97
N PRO A 465 14.66 1.97 -4.50
CA PRO A 465 15.39 2.60 -5.61
C PRO A 465 14.68 2.50 -6.96
N LEU A 466 13.68 1.63 -7.08
CA LEU A 466 12.93 1.40 -8.32
C LEU A 466 11.57 2.09 -8.30
N ASN A 467 11.51 3.31 -7.77
CA ASN A 467 10.29 4.12 -7.67
C ASN A 467 10.49 5.44 -8.40
N GLY A 468 9.90 5.56 -9.59
CA GLY A 468 10.10 6.71 -10.47
C GLY A 468 9.69 8.03 -9.80
N MET A 469 8.64 8.00 -8.97
CA MET A 469 8.14 9.19 -8.27
C MET A 469 9.17 9.82 -7.33
N PHE A 470 10.13 9.04 -6.80
CA PHE A 470 11.18 9.58 -5.95
C PHE A 470 12.24 10.34 -6.77
N TYR A 471 12.54 9.91 -7.99
CA TYR A 471 13.43 10.65 -8.88
C TYR A 471 12.78 11.95 -9.38
N ILE A 472 11.47 11.92 -9.69
CA ILE A 472 10.69 13.13 -9.99
C ILE A 472 10.75 14.10 -8.81
N LEU A 473 10.48 13.63 -7.59
CA LEU A 473 10.51 14.47 -6.40
C LEU A 473 11.91 15.05 -6.14
N LYS A 474 12.98 14.28 -6.39
CA LYS A 474 14.36 14.75 -6.29
C LYS A 474 14.64 15.85 -7.32
N GLY A 475 14.20 15.65 -8.57
CA GLY A 475 14.27 16.66 -9.62
C GLY A 475 13.59 17.96 -9.22
N ARG A 476 12.37 17.88 -8.66
CA ARG A 476 11.62 19.04 -8.12
C ARG A 476 12.38 19.77 -7.01
N CYS A 477 12.98 19.03 -6.07
CA CYS A 477 13.77 19.64 -4.99
C CYS A 477 14.99 20.40 -5.53
N ILE A 478 15.68 19.85 -6.53
CA ILE A 478 16.85 20.48 -7.17
C ILE A 478 16.43 21.73 -7.96
N SER A 479 15.39 21.62 -8.79
CA SER A 479 14.86 22.74 -9.58
C SER A 479 14.31 23.88 -8.73
N ALA A 480 13.77 23.61 -7.54
CA ALA A 480 13.27 24.66 -6.67
C ALA A 480 14.41 25.43 -5.94
N GLY A 481 15.56 24.80 -5.77
CA GLY A 481 16.74 25.40 -5.14
C GLY A 481 17.70 26.13 -6.09
N HIS A 482 17.60 25.90 -7.40
CA HIS A 482 18.53 26.42 -8.42
C HIS A 482 17.76 26.84 -9.69
N LYS A 483 18.44 27.46 -10.68
CA LYS A 483 17.86 27.61 -12.02
C LYS A 483 17.60 26.21 -12.63
N PRO A 484 16.65 26.08 -13.58
CA PRO A 484 16.40 24.80 -14.25
C PRO A 484 17.72 24.16 -14.72
N ASP A 485 18.05 23.00 -14.17
CA ASP A 485 19.31 22.28 -14.37
C ASP A 485 19.04 21.02 -15.19
N ASP A 486 19.91 20.71 -16.16
CA ASP A 486 19.96 19.46 -16.91
C ASP A 486 19.90 18.23 -16.00
N LYS A 487 20.39 18.34 -14.78
CA LYS A 487 20.27 17.29 -13.75
C LYS A 487 18.82 16.96 -13.41
N ALA A 488 17.95 17.96 -13.27
CA ALA A 488 16.52 17.72 -12.99
C ALA A 488 15.81 17.09 -14.18
N LYS A 489 16.14 17.52 -15.40
CA LYS A 489 15.64 16.89 -16.65
C LYS A 489 16.07 15.42 -16.75
N ARG A 490 17.34 15.11 -16.49
CA ARG A 490 17.85 13.72 -16.45
C ARG A 490 17.16 12.87 -15.40
N LEU A 491 16.91 13.39 -14.19
CA LEU A 491 16.19 12.64 -13.15
C LEU A 491 14.75 12.29 -13.54
N ARG A 492 14.07 13.16 -14.29
CA ARG A 492 12.72 12.86 -14.83
C ARG A 492 12.77 11.77 -15.89
N GLN A 493 13.74 11.81 -16.80
CA GLN A 493 13.92 10.76 -17.80
C GLN A 493 14.31 9.43 -17.14
N LEU A 494 15.18 9.47 -16.13
CA LEU A 494 15.50 8.28 -15.32
C LEU A 494 14.26 7.72 -14.62
N ALA A 495 13.32 8.56 -14.18
CA ALA A 495 12.07 8.08 -13.57
C ALA A 495 11.27 7.19 -14.53
N LEU A 496 11.18 7.57 -15.82
CA LEU A 496 10.53 6.77 -16.86
C LEU A 496 11.28 5.46 -17.14
N GLU A 497 12.61 5.47 -17.09
CA GLU A 497 13.41 4.25 -17.28
C GLU A 497 13.27 3.28 -16.10
N VAL A 498 13.13 3.82 -14.89
CA VAL A 498 13.09 3.06 -13.64
C VAL A 498 11.71 2.47 -13.36
N ASP A 499 10.65 3.21 -13.71
CA ASP A 499 9.26 2.83 -13.44
C ASP A 499 8.37 3.09 -14.68
N PRO A 500 8.64 2.38 -15.80
CA PRO A 500 8.05 2.68 -17.11
C PRO A 500 6.55 2.39 -17.21
N ASP A 501 6.03 1.53 -16.33
CA ASP A 501 4.62 1.12 -16.32
C ASP A 501 3.79 1.89 -15.29
N ASN A 502 4.35 2.93 -14.67
CA ASN A 502 3.68 3.75 -13.66
C ASN A 502 3.00 4.95 -14.30
N ASP A 503 1.67 4.92 -14.36
CA ASP A 503 0.88 5.94 -15.05
C ASP A 503 1.10 7.34 -14.43
N GLN A 504 1.26 7.43 -13.11
CA GLN A 504 1.55 8.69 -12.45
C GLN A 504 2.92 9.25 -12.85
N VAL A 505 3.94 8.40 -13.02
CA VAL A 505 5.27 8.82 -13.50
C VAL A 505 5.17 9.34 -14.94
N ILE A 506 4.42 8.63 -15.80
CA ILE A 506 4.19 9.04 -17.20
C ILE A 506 3.49 10.40 -17.25
N LEU A 507 2.40 10.56 -16.49
CA LEU A 507 1.62 11.81 -16.44
C LEU A 507 2.44 13.00 -15.93
N GLU A 508 3.19 12.81 -14.85
CA GLU A 508 4.01 13.87 -14.25
C GLU A 508 5.13 14.34 -15.18
N VAL A 509 5.72 13.43 -15.97
CA VAL A 509 6.73 13.82 -16.96
C VAL A 509 6.08 14.44 -18.20
N ALA A 510 4.91 13.96 -18.63
CA ALA A 510 4.20 14.49 -19.79
C ALA A 510 3.67 15.92 -19.58
N TRP A 511 3.08 16.23 -18.41
CA TRP A 511 2.58 17.57 -18.09
C TRP A 511 3.68 18.63 -18.04
N ASP A 512 4.87 18.28 -17.56
CA ASP A 512 6.04 19.18 -17.58
C ASP A 512 6.44 19.55 -19.04
N HIS A 513 6.30 18.64 -20.01
CA HIS A 513 6.60 18.95 -21.42
C HIS A 513 5.57 19.92 -22.03
N LEU A 514 4.29 19.76 -21.69
CA LEU A 514 3.23 20.66 -22.14
C LEU A 514 3.37 22.06 -21.53
N GLY A 515 3.82 22.17 -20.28
CA GLY A 515 4.11 23.45 -19.64
C GLY A 515 5.38 24.15 -20.17
N GLU A 516 6.32 23.43 -20.80
CA GLU A 516 7.49 24.03 -21.48
C GLU A 516 7.15 24.57 -22.89
N ASP A 517 6.02 24.17 -23.48
CA ASP A 517 5.58 24.61 -24.82
C ASP A 517 4.66 25.85 -24.80
N ASP A 518 4.00 26.16 -23.68
CA ASP A 518 3.17 27.37 -23.51
C ASP A 518 3.99 28.67 -23.28
N ASP A 519 5.31 28.54 -23.05
CA ASP A 519 6.25 29.65 -22.82
C ASP A 519 7.14 29.99 -24.06
N LYS A 520 6.76 29.51 -25.26
CA LYS A 520 7.36 29.89 -26.56
C LYS A 520 6.34 30.57 -27.46
#